data_AF-A0A8I1RC13-F1
#
_entry.id   AF-A0A8I1RC13-F1
#
_cell.length_a   1.000
_cell.length_b   1.000
_cell.length_c   1.000
_cell.angle_alpha   90.00
_cell.angle_beta   90.00
_cell.angle_gamma   90.00
#
_symmetry.space_group_name_H-M   'P 1'
#
loop_
_entity.id
_entity.type
_entity.pdbx_description
1 polymer ?
#
loop_
_entity_poly.entity_id
_entity_poly.type
_entity_poly.pdbx_seq_one_letter_code
_entity_poly.pdbx_strand_id
1 'polypeptide(L)'
;MTTPQLIGFLGRHARWALPAGALLGIAVPALATALRPLLTLAVIGTLGTALLRLDWTQLAAAVRRPALPAAIAAWQLVASPLLVWFGSALVGMPPELRLMLLLQAAAPPIGSAAVFALILGLDGVLAVIGTVATTMLLPLTLTPLVGLLLPGAGLQVDLAAFFARVTLLVAAPFALAWVLRRALGTERLARNDELLSGINVLLLVVFAIAVMDGVTERLLGEPRFIGLLLLTACASTALLHLAGFALFRRAGLATAYGAAVLSGNRNMGLMLVITAGTAGEAFSLYVGLTQIPMYFAPLLLTPLLARSRGQHRPA
;
A
#
# COMPACT_ATOMS: atom_id res chain seq x y z
N MET A 1 2.77 28.63 14.70
CA MET A 1 1.82 27.50 14.80
C MET A 1 2.29 26.59 15.91
N THR A 2 1.44 26.21 16.85
CA THR A 2 1.78 25.17 17.84
C THR A 2 1.80 23.80 17.16
N THR A 3 2.57 22.83 17.67
CA THR A 3 2.68 21.46 17.12
C THR A 3 1.32 20.81 16.81
N PRO A 4 0.27 20.96 17.64
CA PRO A 4 -1.06 20.43 17.34
C PRO A 4 -1.74 21.10 16.13
N GLN A 5 -1.51 22.40 15.91
CA GLN A 5 -2.10 23.15 14.79
C GLN A 5 -1.49 22.73 13.45
N LEU A 6 -0.19 22.43 13.43
CA LEU A 6 0.51 21.93 12.24
C LEU A 6 0.00 20.54 11.83
N ILE A 7 -0.16 19.67 12.82
CA ILE A 7 -0.70 18.31 12.65
C ILE A 7 -2.14 18.35 12.11
N GLY A 8 -3.00 19.21 12.67
CA GLY A 8 -4.37 19.40 12.18
C GLY A 8 -4.46 20.02 10.77
N PHE A 9 -3.53 20.91 10.41
CA PHE A 9 -3.44 21.47 9.06
C PHE A 9 -3.04 20.42 8.02
N LEU A 10 -2.06 19.57 8.33
CA LEU A 10 -1.63 18.46 7.47
C LEU A 10 -2.74 17.43 7.28
N GLY A 11 -3.52 17.13 8.31
CA GLY A 11 -4.70 16.26 8.21
C GLY A 11 -5.72 16.76 7.19
N ARG A 12 -6.00 18.08 7.18
CA ARG A 12 -6.92 18.71 6.22
C ARG A 12 -6.38 18.76 4.78
N HIS A 13 -5.06 18.69 4.60
CA HIS A 13 -4.39 18.67 3.30
C HIS A 13 -3.79 17.30 2.95
N ALA A 14 -4.26 16.22 3.59
CA ALA A 14 -3.69 14.88 3.44
C ALA A 14 -3.62 14.39 1.97
N ARG A 15 -4.55 14.86 1.12
CA ARG A 15 -4.55 14.61 -0.34
C ARG A 15 -3.26 15.05 -1.04
N TRP A 16 -2.58 16.07 -0.52
CA TRP A 16 -1.33 16.60 -1.08
C TRP A 16 -0.10 16.26 -0.24
N ALA A 17 -0.28 15.89 1.03
CA ALA A 17 0.83 15.59 1.94
C ALA A 17 1.74 14.47 1.41
N LEU A 18 1.13 13.40 0.88
CA LEU A 18 1.84 12.24 0.33
C LEU A 18 2.61 12.58 -0.96
N PRO A 19 1.98 13.15 -2.02
CA PRO A 19 2.72 13.64 -3.19
C PRO A 19 3.82 14.65 -2.84
N ALA A 20 3.54 15.59 -1.94
CA ALA A 20 4.51 16.61 -1.54
C ALA A 20 5.71 15.99 -0.80
N GLY A 21 5.48 15.00 0.06
CA GLY A 21 6.55 14.25 0.73
C GLY A 21 7.46 13.51 -0.25
N ALA A 22 6.87 12.85 -1.26
CA ALA A 22 7.62 12.19 -2.33
C ALA A 22 8.48 13.19 -3.12
N LEU A 23 7.89 14.30 -3.56
CA LEU A 23 8.61 15.36 -4.28
C LEU A 23 9.70 15.99 -3.41
N LEU A 24 9.46 16.17 -2.11
CA LEU A 24 10.44 16.70 -1.17
C LEU A 24 11.62 15.73 -0.99
N GLY A 25 11.37 14.42 -0.91
CA GLY A 25 12.44 13.41 -0.85
C GLY A 25 13.32 13.41 -2.11
N ILE A 26 12.72 13.63 -3.28
CA ILE A 26 13.46 13.78 -4.55
C ILE A 26 14.25 15.10 -4.56
N ALA A 27 13.63 16.21 -4.14
CA ALA A 27 14.23 17.53 -4.16
C ALA A 27 15.35 17.72 -3.12
N VAL A 28 15.29 17.00 -1.99
CA VAL A 28 16.23 17.09 -0.87
C VAL A 28 16.74 15.69 -0.50
N PRO A 29 17.68 15.10 -1.27
CA PRO A 29 18.13 13.72 -1.08
C PRO A 29 18.71 13.46 0.33
N ALA A 30 19.45 14.41 0.88
CA ALA A 30 20.00 14.30 2.24
C ALA A 30 18.92 14.10 3.32
N LEU A 31 17.72 14.66 3.12
CA LEU A 31 16.60 14.47 4.03
C LEU A 31 16.02 13.04 3.89
N ALA A 32 15.92 12.51 2.67
CA ALA A 32 15.50 11.14 2.42
C ALA A 32 16.46 10.15 3.11
N THR A 33 17.77 10.34 2.95
CA THR A 33 18.80 9.52 3.61
C THR A 33 18.71 9.61 5.13
N ALA A 34 18.54 10.82 5.69
CA ALA A 34 18.43 11.02 7.14
C ALA A 34 17.18 10.34 7.74
N LEU A 35 16.08 10.29 7.00
CA LEU A 35 14.83 9.66 7.46
C LEU A 35 14.76 8.16 7.16
N ARG A 36 15.65 7.61 6.33
CA ARG A 36 15.69 6.18 5.98
C ARG A 36 15.66 5.22 7.17
N PRO A 37 16.40 5.44 8.28
CA PRO A 37 16.33 4.56 9.45
C PRO A 37 14.93 4.48 10.09
N LEU A 38 14.09 5.49 9.85
CA LEU A 38 12.72 5.54 10.37
C LEU A 38 11.72 4.80 9.47
N LEU A 39 12.12 4.27 8.31
CA LEU A 39 11.19 3.60 7.37
C LEU A 39 10.40 2.47 8.02
N THR A 40 11.07 1.56 8.72
CA THR A 40 10.42 0.43 9.40
C THR A 40 9.44 0.92 10.47
N LEU A 41 9.84 1.93 11.24
CA LEU A 41 8.98 2.54 12.26
C LEU A 41 7.79 3.26 11.64
N ALA A 42 7.97 3.93 10.51
CA ALA A 42 6.90 4.60 9.77
C ALA A 42 5.91 3.57 9.22
N VAL A 43 6.37 2.46 8.63
CA VAL A 43 5.50 1.38 8.17
C VAL A 43 4.71 0.77 9.33
N ILE A 44 5.37 0.34 10.40
CA ILE A 44 4.69 -0.25 11.57
C ILE A 44 3.75 0.77 12.23
N GLY A 45 4.19 2.01 12.37
CA GLY A 45 3.42 3.08 13.02
C GLY A 45 2.19 3.51 12.21
N THR A 46 2.29 3.60 10.88
CA THR A 46 1.14 3.94 10.03
C THR A 46 0.08 2.86 10.05
N LEU A 47 0.48 1.58 9.92
CA LEU A 47 -0.48 0.47 10.09
C LEU A 47 -1.04 0.43 11.52
N GLY A 48 -0.19 0.58 12.55
CA GLY A 48 -0.63 0.56 13.95
C GLY A 48 -1.64 1.66 14.26
N THR A 49 -1.39 2.89 13.83
CA THR A 49 -2.31 4.02 14.02
C THR A 49 -3.60 3.86 13.21
N ALA A 50 -3.55 3.30 12.00
CA ALA A 50 -4.74 2.93 11.25
C ALA A 50 -5.58 1.87 12.00
N LEU A 51 -4.91 0.85 12.56
CA LEU A 51 -5.55 -0.20 13.36
C LEU A 51 -6.13 0.32 14.68
N LEU A 52 -5.60 1.40 15.27
CA LEU A 52 -6.19 2.03 16.46
C LEU A 52 -7.55 2.68 16.18
N ARG A 53 -7.75 3.16 14.95
CA ARG A 53 -8.96 3.85 14.50
C ARG A 53 -10.00 2.89 13.90
N LEU A 54 -9.63 1.62 13.75
CA LEU A 54 -10.50 0.58 13.23
C LEU A 54 -11.73 0.36 14.12
N ASP A 55 -12.91 0.35 13.52
CA ASP A 55 -14.13 -0.11 14.17
C ASP A 55 -14.26 -1.63 14.05
N TRP A 56 -14.02 -2.33 15.17
CA TRP A 56 -14.09 -3.80 15.22
C TRP A 56 -15.50 -4.36 15.02
N THR A 57 -16.54 -3.57 15.27
CA THR A 57 -17.92 -4.00 15.05
C THR A 57 -18.20 -4.16 13.55
N GLN A 58 -17.64 -3.25 12.74
CA GLN A 58 -17.73 -3.30 11.29
C GLN A 58 -16.92 -4.47 10.71
N LEU A 59 -15.74 -4.76 11.28
CA LEU A 59 -14.97 -5.95 10.92
C LEU A 59 -15.77 -7.23 11.22
N ALA A 60 -16.39 -7.33 12.39
CA ALA A 60 -17.20 -8.48 12.78
C ALA A 60 -18.45 -8.64 11.88
N ALA A 61 -19.06 -7.54 11.46
CA ALA A 61 -20.20 -7.56 10.53
C ALA A 61 -19.81 -8.13 9.16
N ALA A 62 -18.60 -7.83 8.67
CA ALA A 62 -18.12 -8.34 7.39
C ALA A 62 -17.86 -9.85 7.36
N VAL A 63 -17.48 -10.43 8.51
CA VAL A 63 -17.37 -11.89 8.66
C VAL A 63 -18.73 -12.58 8.40
N ARG A 64 -19.85 -11.89 8.61
CA ARG A 64 -21.19 -12.44 8.36
C ARG A 64 -21.56 -12.53 6.87
N ARG A 65 -20.84 -11.83 5.98
CA ARG A 65 -21.05 -11.86 4.52
C ARG A 65 -19.70 -11.94 3.78
N PRO A 66 -18.97 -13.06 3.89
CA PRO A 66 -17.56 -13.12 3.53
C PRO A 66 -17.31 -13.20 2.02
N ALA A 67 -18.31 -13.51 1.20
CA ALA A 67 -18.11 -13.85 -0.22
C ALA A 67 -17.36 -12.76 -1.02
N LEU A 68 -17.81 -11.50 -0.93
CA LEU A 68 -17.18 -10.41 -1.66
C LEU A 68 -15.79 -10.03 -1.11
N PRO A 69 -15.60 -9.81 0.22
CA PRO A 69 -14.28 -9.61 0.80
C PRO A 69 -13.30 -10.76 0.48
N ALA A 70 -13.75 -12.01 0.53
CA ALA A 70 -12.93 -13.18 0.21
C ALA A 70 -12.54 -13.22 -1.27
N ALA A 71 -13.46 -12.89 -2.19
CA ALA A 71 -13.15 -12.80 -3.61
C ALA A 71 -12.11 -11.70 -3.89
N ILE A 72 -12.24 -10.54 -3.25
CA ILE A 72 -11.26 -9.44 -3.34
C ILE A 72 -9.91 -9.88 -2.78
N ALA A 73 -9.88 -10.55 -1.63
CA ALA A 73 -8.65 -11.07 -1.03
C ALA A 73 -7.97 -12.14 -1.91
N ALA A 74 -8.74 -13.08 -2.47
CA ALA A 74 -8.23 -14.10 -3.38
C ALA A 74 -7.66 -13.49 -4.66
N TRP A 75 -8.34 -12.47 -5.21
CA TRP A 75 -7.80 -11.68 -6.32
C TRP A 75 -6.47 -11.03 -5.94
N GLN A 76 -6.41 -10.35 -4.80
CA GLN A 76 -5.25 -9.56 -4.39
C GLN A 76 -4.03 -10.38 -4.02
N LEU A 77 -4.22 -11.49 -3.30
CA LEU A 77 -3.11 -12.26 -2.73
C LEU A 77 -2.71 -13.48 -3.56
N VAL A 78 -3.55 -13.91 -4.51
CA VAL A 78 -3.30 -15.12 -5.29
C VAL A 78 -3.41 -14.85 -6.79
N ALA A 79 -4.59 -14.47 -7.28
CA ALA A 79 -4.79 -14.39 -8.73
C ALA A 79 -3.94 -13.30 -9.40
N SER A 80 -3.92 -12.08 -8.85
CA SER A 80 -3.14 -10.98 -9.41
C SER A 80 -1.62 -11.21 -9.41
N PRO A 81 -0.96 -11.68 -8.32
CA PRO A 81 0.47 -12.00 -8.39
C PRO A 81 0.80 -13.12 -9.37
N LEU A 82 -0.04 -14.16 -9.47
CA LEU A 82 0.15 -15.22 -10.46
C LEU A 82 0.03 -14.69 -11.90
N LEU A 83 -1.01 -13.92 -12.20
CA LEU A 83 -1.19 -13.32 -13.52
C LEU A 83 -0.05 -12.39 -13.90
N VAL A 84 0.43 -11.58 -12.95
CA VAL A 84 1.56 -10.67 -13.18
C VAL A 84 2.85 -11.45 -13.40
N TRP A 85 3.10 -12.51 -12.63
CA TRP A 85 4.27 -13.36 -12.81
C TRP A 85 4.26 -14.07 -14.17
N PHE A 86 3.17 -14.77 -14.51
CA PHE A 86 3.06 -15.46 -15.79
C PHE A 86 3.07 -14.49 -16.96
N GLY A 87 2.35 -13.37 -16.88
CA GLY A 87 2.34 -12.35 -17.92
C GLY A 87 3.72 -11.75 -18.17
N SER A 88 4.45 -11.40 -17.11
CA SER A 88 5.81 -10.88 -17.24
C SER A 88 6.82 -11.93 -17.74
N ALA A 89 6.65 -13.20 -17.38
CA ALA A 89 7.44 -14.31 -17.93
C ALA A 89 7.16 -14.53 -19.44
N LEU A 90 5.89 -14.51 -19.87
CA LEU A 90 5.50 -14.69 -21.27
C LEU A 90 6.04 -13.58 -22.18
N VAL A 91 6.12 -12.35 -21.67
CA VAL A 91 6.69 -11.20 -22.40
C VAL A 91 8.22 -11.21 -22.35
N GLY A 92 8.85 -12.16 -21.64
CA GLY A 92 10.30 -12.29 -21.57
C GLY A 92 10.97 -11.21 -20.71
N MET A 93 10.27 -10.68 -19.69
CA MET A 93 10.84 -9.65 -18.83
C MET A 93 12.04 -10.17 -18.01
N PRO A 94 13.07 -9.33 -17.79
CA PRO A 94 14.21 -9.66 -16.96
C PRO A 94 13.81 -10.15 -15.55
N PRO A 95 14.55 -11.11 -14.94
CA PRO A 95 14.22 -11.65 -13.62
C PRO A 95 14.00 -10.60 -12.53
N GLU A 96 14.80 -9.53 -12.53
CA GLU A 96 14.71 -8.45 -11.55
C GLU A 96 13.39 -7.65 -11.65
N LEU A 97 12.94 -7.33 -12.87
CA LEU A 97 11.63 -6.69 -13.08
C LEU A 97 10.48 -7.63 -12.71
N ARG A 98 10.60 -8.93 -13.02
CA ARG A 98 9.58 -9.92 -12.64
C ARG A 98 9.44 -10.03 -11.13
N LEU A 99 10.55 -9.99 -10.40
CA LEU A 99 10.57 -9.95 -8.94
C LEU A 99 9.82 -8.70 -8.42
N MET A 100 10.16 -7.51 -8.91
CA MET A 100 9.50 -6.26 -8.49
C MET A 100 7.99 -6.30 -8.72
N LEU A 101 7.57 -6.74 -9.91
CA LEU A 101 6.18 -6.84 -10.31
C LEU A 101 5.41 -7.87 -9.47
N LEU A 102 6.02 -9.04 -9.21
CA LEU A 102 5.43 -10.06 -8.33
C LEU A 102 5.25 -9.52 -6.92
N LEU A 103 6.28 -8.92 -6.32
CA LEU A 103 6.22 -8.38 -4.97
C LEU A 103 5.17 -7.26 -4.85
N GLN A 104 5.03 -6.42 -5.88
CA GLN A 104 3.98 -5.41 -5.91
C GLN A 104 2.58 -6.02 -5.99
N ALA A 105 2.38 -6.99 -6.88
CA ALA A 105 1.09 -7.63 -7.05
C ALA A 105 0.69 -8.48 -5.83
N ALA A 106 1.67 -9.08 -5.15
CA ALA A 106 1.47 -9.90 -3.94
C ALA A 106 1.26 -9.09 -2.66
N ALA A 107 1.69 -7.82 -2.63
CA ALA A 107 1.52 -6.96 -1.47
C ALA A 107 0.04 -6.77 -1.13
N PRO A 108 -0.35 -6.66 0.16
CA PRO A 108 -1.71 -6.26 0.51
C PRO A 108 -1.94 -4.79 0.14
N PRO A 109 -3.17 -4.27 0.15
CA PRO A 109 -3.40 -2.84 -0.04
C PRO A 109 -2.69 -2.01 1.03
N ILE A 110 -2.19 -0.83 0.67
CA ILE A 110 -1.60 0.12 1.63
C ILE A 110 -2.68 0.61 2.62
N GLY A 111 -2.29 0.93 3.85
CA GLY A 111 -3.22 1.44 4.87
C GLY A 111 -3.98 2.70 4.43
N SER A 112 -3.36 3.57 3.63
CA SER A 112 -4.00 4.75 3.06
C SER A 112 -5.02 4.45 1.96
N ALA A 113 -5.10 3.24 1.42
CA ALA A 113 -6.10 2.85 0.42
C ALA A 113 -7.53 2.99 0.96
N ALA A 114 -7.73 2.73 2.25
CA ALA A 114 -9.00 2.99 2.94
C ALA A 114 -9.36 4.48 2.95
N VAL A 115 -8.38 5.35 3.22
CA VAL A 115 -8.57 6.81 3.17
C VAL A 115 -8.89 7.25 1.74
N PHE A 116 -8.23 6.68 0.73
CA PHE A 116 -8.51 6.97 -0.67
C PHE A 116 -9.92 6.55 -1.07
N ALA A 117 -10.40 5.40 -0.60
CA ALA A 117 -11.78 4.97 -0.81
C ALA A 117 -12.78 5.96 -0.19
N LEU A 118 -12.53 6.46 1.02
CA LEU A 118 -13.36 7.49 1.67
C LEU A 118 -13.36 8.82 0.90
N ILE A 119 -12.20 9.29 0.43
CA ILE A 119 -12.08 10.51 -0.38
C ILE A 119 -12.91 10.41 -1.66
N LEU A 120 -12.96 9.22 -2.28
CA LEU A 120 -13.76 8.94 -3.47
C LEU A 120 -15.26 8.73 -3.16
N GLY A 121 -15.66 8.76 -1.89
CA GLY A 121 -17.03 8.47 -1.46
C GLY A 121 -17.45 7.03 -1.77
N LEU A 122 -16.52 6.09 -1.58
CA LEU A 122 -16.72 4.65 -1.71
C LEU A 122 -16.89 4.01 -0.32
N ASP A 123 -17.16 2.71 -0.30
CA ASP A 123 -17.26 1.93 0.94
C ASP A 123 -15.88 1.80 1.61
N GLY A 124 -15.61 2.71 2.55
CA GLY A 124 -14.40 2.69 3.36
C GLY A 124 -14.32 1.47 4.27
N VAL A 125 -15.46 0.88 4.65
CA VAL A 125 -15.52 -0.29 5.53
C VAL A 125 -14.92 -1.50 4.81
N LEU A 126 -15.42 -1.79 3.61
CA LEU A 126 -14.89 -2.86 2.76
C LEU A 126 -13.39 -2.67 2.48
N ALA A 127 -12.97 -1.42 2.24
CA ALA A 127 -11.56 -1.11 2.01
C ALA A 127 -10.68 -1.44 3.21
N VAL A 128 -11.10 -1.01 4.40
CA VAL A 128 -10.38 -1.30 5.65
C VAL A 128 -10.33 -2.80 5.94
N ILE A 129 -11.45 -3.51 5.80
CA ILE A 129 -11.51 -4.97 6.02
C ILE A 129 -10.60 -5.68 5.04
N GLY A 130 -10.65 -5.32 3.75
CA GLY A 130 -9.80 -5.89 2.71
C GLY A 130 -8.33 -5.70 3.04
N THR A 131 -7.91 -4.49 3.42
CA THR A 131 -6.54 -4.19 3.85
C THR A 131 -6.12 -5.02 5.06
N VAL A 132 -6.94 -5.06 6.12
CA VAL A 132 -6.61 -5.77 7.36
C VAL A 132 -6.51 -7.28 7.11
N ALA A 133 -7.52 -7.87 6.48
CA ALA A 133 -7.57 -9.30 6.22
C ALA A 133 -6.42 -9.75 5.32
N THR A 134 -6.16 -9.04 4.23
CA THR A 134 -5.06 -9.41 3.32
C THR A 134 -3.69 -9.18 3.94
N THR A 135 -3.52 -8.17 4.79
CA THR A 135 -2.27 -7.98 5.54
C THR A 135 -2.03 -9.15 6.50
N MET A 136 -3.07 -9.62 7.22
CA MET A 136 -2.95 -10.78 8.11
C MET A 136 -2.67 -12.09 7.37
N LEU A 137 -3.23 -12.26 6.16
CA LEU A 137 -3.03 -13.43 5.32
C LEU A 137 -1.72 -13.39 4.51
N LEU A 138 -1.00 -12.26 4.53
CA LEU A 138 0.22 -12.07 3.75
C LEU A 138 1.30 -13.14 4.01
N PRO A 139 1.62 -13.55 5.26
CA PRO A 139 2.65 -14.57 5.50
C PRO A 139 2.34 -15.91 4.81
N LEU A 140 1.05 -16.29 4.81
CA LEU A 140 0.56 -17.54 4.23
C LEU A 140 0.51 -17.52 2.70
N THR A 141 0.48 -16.35 2.08
CA THR A 141 0.34 -16.19 0.63
C THR A 141 1.66 -15.79 -0.03
N LEU A 142 2.38 -14.82 0.55
CA LEU A 142 3.65 -14.35 0.03
C LEU A 142 4.74 -15.42 0.11
N THR A 143 4.83 -16.18 1.21
CA THR A 143 5.91 -17.17 1.38
C THR A 143 5.84 -18.28 0.33
N PRO A 144 4.68 -18.92 0.05
CA PRO A 144 4.58 -19.87 -1.05
C PRO A 144 4.85 -19.23 -2.42
N LEU A 145 4.35 -18.02 -2.68
CA LEU A 145 4.61 -17.34 -3.95
C LEU A 145 6.10 -17.11 -4.20
N VAL A 146 6.83 -16.64 -3.18
CA VAL A 146 8.28 -16.47 -3.25
C VAL A 146 8.98 -17.82 -3.46
N GLY A 147 8.63 -18.83 -2.67
CA GLY A 147 9.26 -20.16 -2.75
C GLY A 147 9.01 -20.91 -4.05
N LEU A 148 7.85 -20.69 -4.69
CA LEU A 148 7.50 -21.38 -5.94
C LEU A 148 7.98 -20.62 -7.19
N LEU A 149 7.95 -19.28 -7.16
CA LEU A 149 8.13 -18.48 -8.37
C LEU A 149 9.51 -17.81 -8.45
N LEU A 150 10.14 -17.47 -7.32
CA LEU A 150 11.43 -16.78 -7.27
C LEU A 150 12.71 -17.64 -7.08
N PRO A 151 12.73 -19.00 -7.05
CA PRO A 151 13.99 -19.75 -6.90
C PRO A 151 15.09 -19.38 -7.91
N GLY A 152 14.70 -19.00 -9.15
CA GLY A 152 15.63 -18.59 -10.21
C GLY A 152 16.00 -17.11 -10.22
N ALA A 153 15.49 -16.30 -9.29
CA ALA A 153 15.72 -14.85 -9.24
C ALA A 153 16.90 -14.45 -8.33
N GLY A 154 17.72 -15.40 -7.88
CA GLY A 154 18.86 -15.16 -6.99
C GLY A 154 18.52 -15.07 -5.49
N LEU A 155 17.22 -15.16 -5.16
CA LEU A 155 16.73 -15.23 -3.79
C LEU A 155 16.83 -16.68 -3.27
N GLN A 156 17.98 -17.07 -2.72
CA GLN A 156 18.04 -18.26 -1.85
C GLN A 156 17.39 -17.92 -0.51
N VAL A 157 16.08 -18.10 -0.45
CA VAL A 157 15.29 -17.77 0.74
C VAL A 157 15.16 -19.00 1.61
N ASP A 158 15.70 -18.93 2.83
CA ASP A 158 15.19 -19.77 3.91
C ASP A 158 13.72 -19.40 4.12
N LEU A 159 12.82 -20.23 3.59
CA LEU A 159 11.38 -19.96 3.62
C LEU A 159 10.84 -19.90 5.05
N ALA A 160 11.45 -20.62 6.00
CA ALA A 160 11.04 -20.56 7.40
C ALA A 160 11.43 -19.22 8.02
N ALA A 161 12.68 -18.78 7.81
CA ALA A 161 13.13 -17.46 8.28
C ALA A 161 12.35 -16.31 7.62
N PHE A 162 12.05 -16.43 6.32
CA PHE A 162 11.24 -15.46 5.62
C PHE A 162 9.80 -15.43 6.12
N PHE A 163 9.16 -16.59 6.31
CA PHE A 163 7.82 -16.69 6.91
C PHE A 163 7.77 -16.04 8.29
N ALA A 164 8.75 -16.33 9.15
CA ALA A 164 8.86 -15.75 10.48
C ALA A 164 9.01 -14.23 10.43
N ARG A 165 9.84 -13.71 9.52
CA ARG A 165 10.03 -12.27 9.32
C ARG A 165 8.75 -11.58 8.85
N VAL A 166 8.09 -12.13 7.82
CA VAL A 166 6.81 -11.59 7.31
C VAL A 166 5.77 -11.58 8.43
N THR A 167 5.67 -12.69 9.18
CA THR A 167 4.75 -12.82 10.31
C THR A 167 5.03 -11.78 11.39
N LEU A 168 6.30 -11.59 11.78
CA LEU A 168 6.68 -10.60 12.79
C LEU A 168 6.33 -9.17 12.38
N LEU A 169 6.65 -8.80 11.14
CA LEU A 169 6.37 -7.46 10.61
C LEU A 169 4.87 -7.19 10.43
N VAL A 170 4.11 -8.22 10.06
CA VAL A 170 2.65 -8.15 10.00
C VAL A 170 2.06 -8.09 11.40
N ALA A 171 2.54 -8.87 12.36
CA ALA A 171 2.00 -8.92 13.72
C ALA A 171 2.32 -7.67 14.55
N ALA A 172 3.49 -7.04 14.34
CA ALA A 172 3.96 -5.87 15.08
C ALA A 172 2.93 -4.71 15.16
N PRO A 173 2.35 -4.20 14.05
CA PRO A 173 1.35 -3.13 14.12
C PRO A 173 0.07 -3.55 14.83
N PHE A 174 -0.35 -4.83 14.74
CA PHE A 174 -1.52 -5.34 15.45
C PHE A 174 -1.27 -5.45 16.96
N ALA A 175 -0.11 -5.97 17.35
CA ALA A 175 0.31 -6.03 18.74
C ALA A 175 0.41 -4.62 19.34
N LEU A 176 1.03 -3.68 18.63
CA LEU A 176 1.12 -2.28 19.03
C LEU A 176 -0.26 -1.66 19.23
N ALA A 177 -1.16 -1.81 18.26
CA ALA A 177 -2.52 -1.28 18.34
C ALA A 177 -3.31 -1.90 19.52
N TRP A 178 -3.15 -3.21 19.75
CA TRP A 178 -3.79 -3.91 20.85
C TRP A 178 -3.29 -3.43 22.22
N VAL A 179 -1.97 -3.32 22.42
CA VAL A 179 -1.36 -2.81 23.65
C VAL A 179 -1.85 -1.39 23.93
N LEU A 180 -1.80 -0.51 22.93
CA LEU A 180 -2.22 0.89 23.09
C LEU A 180 -3.72 1.04 23.37
N ARG A 181 -4.58 0.21 22.76
CA ARG A 181 -6.02 0.17 23.08
C ARG A 181 -6.27 -0.22 24.53
N ARG A 182 -5.52 -1.21 25.04
CA ARG A 182 -5.63 -1.65 26.44
C ARG A 182 -5.10 -0.61 27.42
N ALA A 183 -3.99 0.05 27.08
CA ALA A 183 -3.36 1.03 27.96
C ALA A 183 -4.11 2.37 28.03
N LEU A 184 -4.64 2.84 26.89
CA LEU A 184 -5.25 4.19 26.79
C LEU A 184 -6.77 4.18 26.93
N GLY A 185 -7.42 3.05 26.66
CA GLY A 185 -8.87 2.92 26.60
C GLY A 185 -9.48 3.42 25.29
N THR A 186 -10.57 2.78 24.85
CA THR A 186 -11.25 3.09 23.59
C THR A 186 -11.86 4.49 23.56
N GLU A 187 -12.42 4.97 24.69
CA GLU A 187 -13.00 6.31 24.77
C GLU A 187 -11.96 7.41 24.58
N ARG A 188 -10.77 7.27 25.17
CA ARG A 188 -9.71 8.27 25.03
C ARG A 188 -9.17 8.31 23.60
N LEU A 189 -9.03 7.14 22.97
CA LEU A 189 -8.65 7.06 21.56
C LEU A 189 -9.70 7.74 20.67
N ALA A 190 -10.99 7.48 20.90
CA ALA A 190 -12.08 8.11 20.15
C ALA A 190 -12.10 9.64 20.34
N ARG A 191 -11.88 10.14 21.56
CA ARG A 191 -11.78 11.59 21.85
C ARG A 191 -10.58 12.26 21.17
N ASN A 192 -9.56 11.51 20.80
CA ASN A 192 -8.33 12.01 20.19
C ASN A 192 -8.14 11.51 18.74
N ASP A 193 -9.23 11.17 18.04
CA ASP A 193 -9.16 10.63 16.67
C ASP A 193 -8.43 11.58 15.70
N GLU A 194 -8.63 12.89 15.84
CA GLU A 194 -7.92 13.89 15.03
C GLU A 194 -6.40 13.87 15.24
N LEU A 195 -5.96 13.72 16.50
CA LEU A 195 -4.53 13.62 16.83
C LEU A 195 -3.95 12.34 16.24
N LEU A 196 -4.64 11.20 16.37
CA LEU A 196 -4.21 9.93 15.78
C LEU A 196 -4.14 10.01 14.25
N SER A 197 -5.12 10.66 13.62
CA SER A 197 -5.13 10.91 12.18
C SER A 197 -3.91 11.74 11.77
N GLY A 198 -3.61 12.81 12.50
CA GLY A 198 -2.47 13.66 12.22
C GLY A 198 -1.10 12.98 12.45
N ILE A 199 -0.97 12.14 13.49
CA ILE A 199 0.22 11.29 13.69
C ILE A 199 0.41 10.35 12.49
N ASN A 200 -0.67 9.70 12.03
CA ASN A 200 -0.59 8.83 10.87
C ASN A 200 -0.14 9.57 9.61
N VAL A 201 -0.67 10.78 9.37
CA VAL A 201 -0.24 11.63 8.25
C VAL A 201 1.24 12.00 8.36
N LEU A 202 1.74 12.35 9.56
CA LEU A 202 3.15 12.64 9.76
C LEU A 202 4.04 11.43 9.43
N LEU A 203 3.69 10.24 9.94
CA LEU A 203 4.43 9.01 9.65
C LEU A 203 4.40 8.67 8.16
N LEU A 204 3.26 8.89 7.50
CA LEU A 204 3.11 8.74 6.05
C LEU A 204 4.01 9.71 5.27
N VAL A 205 4.14 10.97 5.71
CA VAL A 205 5.06 11.95 5.09
C VAL A 205 6.51 11.55 5.31
N VAL A 206 6.89 11.14 6.53
CA VAL A 206 8.23 10.61 6.82
C VAL A 206 8.55 9.43 5.91
N PHE A 207 7.62 8.48 5.78
CA PHE A 207 7.75 7.35 4.86
C PHE A 207 7.93 7.82 3.41
N ALA A 208 7.06 8.71 2.92
CA ALA A 208 7.08 9.21 1.54
C ALA A 208 8.40 9.93 1.19
N ILE A 209 9.01 10.62 2.15
CA ILE A 209 10.33 11.24 1.97
C ILE A 209 11.43 10.18 2.01
N ALA A 210 11.44 9.35 3.05
CA ALA A 210 12.50 8.37 3.31
C ALA A 210 12.62 7.30 2.22
N VAL A 211 11.49 6.92 1.61
CA VAL A 211 11.45 5.89 0.57
C VAL A 211 11.99 6.37 -0.78
N MET A 212 12.27 7.67 -0.92
CA MET A 212 12.91 8.27 -2.11
C MET A 212 14.43 8.28 -2.01
N ASP A 213 15.02 7.74 -0.94
CA ASP A 213 16.46 7.63 -0.80
C ASP A 213 17.08 6.88 -1.99
N GLY A 214 18.20 7.41 -2.50
CA GLY A 214 18.88 6.90 -3.70
C GLY A 214 18.22 7.24 -5.04
N VAL A 215 16.94 7.65 -5.08
CA VAL A 215 16.23 7.92 -6.36
C VAL A 215 16.86 9.06 -7.14
N THR A 216 17.16 10.18 -6.49
CA THR A 216 17.72 11.37 -7.16
C THR A 216 19.14 11.12 -7.66
N GLU A 217 19.97 10.48 -6.85
CA GLU A 217 21.33 10.11 -7.26
C GLU A 217 21.30 9.20 -8.49
N ARG A 218 20.46 8.15 -8.44
CA ARG A 218 20.29 7.22 -9.56
C ARG A 218 19.67 7.87 -10.78
N LEU A 219 18.78 8.86 -10.61
CA LEU A 219 18.18 9.61 -11.71
C LEU A 219 19.23 10.44 -12.45
N LEU A 220 20.18 11.04 -11.74
CA LEU A 220 21.25 11.83 -12.34
C LEU A 220 22.30 10.94 -13.03
N GLY A 221 22.67 9.81 -12.43
CA GLY A 221 23.65 8.88 -12.99
C GLY A 221 23.09 7.98 -14.09
N GLU A 222 21.87 7.46 -13.92
CA GLU A 222 21.24 6.47 -14.81
C GLU A 222 19.76 6.80 -15.09
N PRO A 223 19.48 7.92 -15.78
CA PRO A 223 18.12 8.40 -16.01
C PRO A 223 17.25 7.41 -16.79
N ARG A 224 17.84 6.64 -17.72
CA ARG A 224 17.11 5.62 -18.49
C ARG A 224 16.60 4.49 -17.59
N PHE A 225 17.40 4.08 -16.61
CA PHE A 225 17.03 3.05 -15.66
C PHE A 225 15.89 3.51 -14.75
N ILE A 226 15.99 4.70 -14.18
CA ILE A 226 14.90 5.29 -13.37
C ILE A 226 13.64 5.53 -14.22
N GLY A 227 13.79 5.98 -15.47
CA GLY A 227 12.67 6.12 -16.40
C GLY A 227 11.95 4.80 -16.67
N LEU A 228 12.70 3.71 -16.86
CA LEU A 228 12.13 2.36 -17.02
C LEU A 228 11.39 1.90 -15.76
N LEU A 229 11.98 2.08 -14.57
CA LEU A 229 11.34 1.71 -13.31
C LEU A 229 10.06 2.51 -13.06
N LEU A 230 10.08 3.82 -13.32
CA LEU A 230 8.91 4.68 -13.19
C LEU A 230 7.81 4.29 -14.18
N LEU A 231 8.15 4.04 -15.45
CA LEU A 231 7.19 3.58 -16.45
C LEU A 231 6.57 2.25 -16.03
N THR A 232 7.41 1.31 -15.57
CA THR A 232 6.97 0.00 -15.06
C THR A 232 6.02 0.16 -13.88
N ALA A 233 6.36 1.01 -12.92
CA ALA A 233 5.54 1.29 -11.75
C ALA A 233 4.19 1.93 -12.10
N CYS A 234 4.18 2.87 -13.05
CA CYS A 234 2.96 3.50 -13.56
C CYS A 234 2.07 2.49 -14.29
N ALA A 235 2.65 1.71 -15.19
CA ALA A 235 1.93 0.72 -15.98
C ALA A 235 1.35 -0.40 -15.09
N SER A 236 2.15 -0.97 -14.20
CA SER A 236 1.72 -2.03 -13.27
C SER A 236 0.62 -1.54 -12.33
N THR A 237 0.77 -0.34 -11.76
CA THR A 237 -0.24 0.28 -10.89
C THR A 237 -1.53 0.53 -11.65
N ALA A 238 -1.47 1.07 -12.87
CA ALA A 238 -2.66 1.31 -13.69
C ALA A 238 -3.37 0.00 -14.08
N LEU A 239 -2.61 -1.03 -14.48
CA LEU A 239 -3.15 -2.33 -14.84
C LEU A 239 -3.82 -3.01 -13.64
N LEU A 240 -3.24 -2.93 -12.45
CA LEU A 240 -3.85 -3.47 -11.24
C LEU A 240 -5.13 -2.73 -10.85
N HIS A 241 -5.18 -1.40 -10.98
CA HIS A 241 -6.41 -0.63 -10.80
C HIS A 241 -7.49 -1.07 -11.80
N LEU A 242 -7.13 -1.16 -13.09
CA LEU A 242 -8.05 -1.53 -14.16
C LEU A 242 -8.57 -2.96 -13.98
N ALA A 243 -7.70 -3.91 -13.65
CA ALA A 243 -8.09 -5.30 -13.43
C ALA A 243 -9.00 -5.44 -12.21
N GLY A 244 -8.70 -4.75 -11.10
CA GLY A 244 -9.57 -4.69 -9.93
C GLY A 244 -10.94 -4.10 -10.27
N PHE A 245 -11.00 -3.02 -11.06
CA PHE A 245 -12.25 -2.45 -11.53
C PHE A 245 -13.05 -3.44 -12.41
N ALA A 246 -12.41 -4.00 -13.43
CA ALA A 246 -13.05 -4.84 -14.43
C ALA A 246 -13.62 -6.12 -13.82
N LEU A 247 -12.85 -6.79 -12.95
CA LEU A 247 -13.24 -8.05 -12.32
C LEU A 247 -14.49 -7.89 -11.44
N PHE A 248 -14.60 -6.78 -10.72
CA PHE A 248 -15.69 -6.52 -9.79
C PHE A 248 -16.79 -5.60 -10.35
N ARG A 249 -16.76 -5.28 -11.66
CA ARG A 249 -17.72 -4.35 -12.29
C ARG A 249 -19.18 -4.78 -12.12
N ARG A 250 -19.43 -6.10 -12.16
CA ARG A 250 -20.76 -6.71 -12.02
C ARG A 250 -21.29 -6.66 -10.59
N ALA A 251 -20.41 -6.49 -9.59
CA ALA A 251 -20.79 -6.35 -8.18
C ALA A 251 -21.21 -4.91 -7.81
N GLY A 252 -21.39 -4.04 -8.80
CA GLY A 252 -21.79 -2.65 -8.62
C GLY A 252 -20.63 -1.67 -8.78
N LEU A 253 -20.98 -0.44 -9.13
CA LEU A 253 -20.02 0.63 -9.45
C LEU A 253 -19.13 1.00 -8.26
N ALA A 254 -19.71 1.13 -7.06
CA ALA A 254 -18.96 1.44 -5.84
C ALA A 254 -17.96 0.32 -5.50
N THR A 255 -18.41 -0.93 -5.56
CA THR A 255 -17.57 -2.12 -5.33
C THR A 255 -16.41 -2.19 -6.33
N ALA A 256 -16.67 -1.94 -7.61
CA ALA A 256 -15.66 -1.97 -8.66
C ALA A 256 -14.56 -0.94 -8.42
N TYR A 257 -14.92 0.30 -8.10
CA TYR A 257 -13.93 1.33 -7.75
C TYR A 257 -13.21 1.04 -6.43
N GLY A 258 -13.89 0.47 -5.44
CA GLY A 258 -13.25 0.02 -4.21
C GLY A 258 -12.19 -1.05 -4.48
N ALA A 259 -12.54 -2.07 -5.27
CA ALA A 259 -11.60 -3.11 -5.70
C ALA A 259 -10.45 -2.55 -6.55
N ALA A 260 -10.70 -1.56 -7.42
CA ALA A 260 -9.68 -0.85 -8.17
C ALA A 260 -8.65 -0.18 -7.25
N VAL A 261 -9.13 0.61 -6.28
CA VAL A 261 -8.28 1.32 -5.31
C VAL A 261 -7.44 0.32 -4.52
N LEU A 262 -8.04 -0.74 -3.98
CA LEU A 262 -7.31 -1.75 -3.21
C LEU A 262 -6.31 -2.54 -4.06
N SER A 263 -6.65 -2.83 -5.33
CA SER A 263 -5.78 -3.61 -6.22
C SER A 263 -4.57 -2.80 -6.68
N GLY A 264 -4.72 -1.50 -6.91
CA GLY A 264 -3.63 -0.66 -7.41
C GLY A 264 -2.81 0.03 -6.32
N ASN A 265 -3.38 0.31 -5.15
CA ASN A 265 -2.66 0.94 -4.04
C ASN A 265 -2.10 -0.13 -3.10
N ARG A 266 -0.94 -0.66 -3.45
CA ARG A 266 -0.29 -1.81 -2.81
C ARG A 266 0.73 -1.38 -1.76
N ASN A 267 0.87 -2.13 -0.67
CA ASN A 267 1.73 -1.77 0.45
C ASN A 267 3.21 -2.07 0.19
N MET A 268 3.81 -1.32 -0.75
CA MET A 268 5.21 -1.49 -1.14
C MET A 268 6.18 -1.19 0.00
N GLY A 269 5.81 -0.29 0.93
CA GLY A 269 6.59 -0.04 2.13
C GLY A 269 6.74 -1.29 3.00
N LEU A 270 5.64 -2.03 3.22
CA LEU A 270 5.70 -3.31 3.92
C LEU A 270 6.59 -4.32 3.19
N MET A 271 6.51 -4.38 1.85
CA MET A 271 7.36 -5.27 1.06
C MET A 271 8.86 -4.92 1.15
N LEU A 272 9.20 -3.63 1.20
CA LEU A 272 10.57 -3.16 1.40
C LEU A 272 11.14 -3.62 2.74
N VAL A 273 10.34 -3.50 3.81
CA VAL A 273 10.77 -3.92 5.15
C VAL A 273 10.86 -5.45 5.25
N ILE A 274 9.91 -6.19 4.65
CA ILE A 274 9.92 -7.65 4.60
C ILE A 274 11.17 -8.19 3.91
N THR A 275 11.48 -7.65 2.74
CA THR A 275 12.65 -8.09 1.96
C THR A 275 13.95 -7.70 2.65
N ALA A 276 13.97 -6.62 3.44
CA ALA A 276 15.13 -6.20 4.23
C ALA A 276 16.44 -6.18 3.42
N GLY A 277 16.35 -5.66 2.18
CA GLY A 277 17.48 -5.54 1.25
C GLY A 277 17.77 -6.80 0.40
N THR A 278 17.15 -7.95 0.69
CA THR A 278 17.42 -9.18 -0.09
C THR A 278 16.82 -9.16 -1.50
N ALA A 279 15.89 -8.25 -1.78
CA ALA A 279 15.28 -8.05 -3.09
C ALA A 279 16.09 -7.13 -4.03
N GLY A 280 17.27 -6.67 -3.60
CA GLY A 280 18.16 -5.82 -4.39
C GLY A 280 17.86 -4.32 -4.28
N GLU A 281 18.84 -3.52 -4.70
CA GLU A 281 18.77 -2.05 -4.65
C GLU A 281 17.70 -1.50 -5.61
N ALA A 282 17.61 -2.07 -6.82
CA ALA A 282 16.60 -1.69 -7.80
C ALA A 282 15.19 -1.82 -7.25
N PHE A 283 14.90 -2.86 -6.45
CA PHE A 283 13.60 -3.01 -5.80
C PHE A 283 13.32 -1.88 -4.81
N SER A 284 14.33 -1.40 -4.08
CA SER A 284 14.19 -0.27 -3.16
C SER A 284 13.82 1.02 -3.92
N LEU A 285 14.51 1.28 -5.04
CA LEU A 285 14.18 2.40 -5.93
C LEU A 285 12.78 2.25 -6.53
N TYR A 286 12.42 1.04 -6.97
CA TYR A 286 11.10 0.73 -7.50
C TYR A 286 9.99 0.97 -6.47
N VAL A 287 10.20 0.60 -5.20
CA VAL A 287 9.25 0.88 -4.10
C VAL A 287 9.01 2.39 -3.96
N GLY A 288 10.08 3.21 -4.02
CA GLY A 288 9.99 4.66 -4.00
C GLY A 288 9.18 5.19 -5.18
N LEU A 289 9.57 4.82 -6.40
CA LEU A 289 8.92 5.27 -7.64
C LEU A 289 7.44 4.83 -7.73
N THR A 290 7.10 3.66 -7.19
CA THR A 290 5.72 3.14 -7.14
C THR A 290 4.80 3.99 -6.24
N GLN A 291 5.35 4.74 -5.29
CA GLN A 291 4.56 5.68 -4.51
C GLN A 291 3.92 6.77 -5.38
N ILE A 292 4.57 7.18 -6.47
CA ILE A 292 4.09 8.26 -7.34
C ILE A 292 2.72 7.90 -7.95
N PRO A 293 2.55 6.84 -8.77
CA PRO A 293 1.24 6.53 -9.34
C PRO A 293 0.19 6.19 -8.27
N MET A 294 0.59 5.61 -7.13
CA MET A 294 -0.33 5.31 -6.03
C MET A 294 -0.85 6.59 -5.33
N TYR A 295 0.02 7.54 -5.00
CA TYR A 295 -0.38 8.76 -4.29
C TYR A 295 -1.22 9.69 -5.15
N PHE A 296 -1.07 9.63 -6.47
CA PHE A 296 -1.90 10.37 -7.41
C PHE A 296 -3.20 9.62 -7.78
N ALA A 297 -3.38 8.36 -7.39
CA ALA A 297 -4.55 7.55 -7.75
C ALA A 297 -5.89 8.21 -7.41
N PRO A 298 -6.11 8.83 -6.22
CA PRO A 298 -7.37 9.51 -5.93
C PRO A 298 -7.69 10.64 -6.90
N LEU A 299 -6.68 11.43 -7.30
CA LEU A 299 -6.83 12.53 -8.25
C LEU A 299 -7.22 12.01 -9.64
N LEU A 300 -6.63 10.89 -10.06
CA LEU A 300 -6.90 10.26 -11.35
C LEU A 300 -8.26 9.55 -11.41
N LEU A 301 -8.65 8.88 -10.31
CA LEU A 301 -9.90 8.10 -10.25
C LEU A 301 -11.15 8.96 -10.00
N THR A 302 -11.03 10.09 -9.31
CA THR A 302 -12.15 11.00 -9.01
C THR A 302 -12.96 11.39 -10.27
N PRO A 303 -12.37 11.93 -11.35
CA PRO A 303 -13.14 12.32 -12.53
C PRO A 303 -13.78 11.12 -13.24
N LEU A 304 -13.14 9.95 -13.24
CA LEU A 304 -13.68 8.73 -13.84
C LEU A 304 -14.92 8.24 -13.07
N LEU A 305 -14.84 8.26 -11.74
CA LEU A 305 -15.96 7.90 -10.86
C LEU A 305 -17.13 8.88 -11.04
N ALA A 306 -16.86 10.18 -11.09
CA ALA A 306 -17.88 11.21 -11.31
C ALA A 306 -18.62 11.02 -12.65
N ARG A 307 -17.88 10.77 -13.73
CA ARG A 307 -18.45 10.47 -15.07
C ARG A 307 -19.31 9.20 -15.04
N SER A 308 -18.82 8.13 -14.43
CA SER A 308 -19.54 6.86 -14.37
C SER A 308 -20.83 6.96 -13.55
N ARG A 309 -20.83 7.75 -12.46
CA ARG A 309 -22.04 8.06 -11.69
C ARG A 309 -23.04 8.90 -12.48
N GLY A 310 -22.56 9.88 -13.26
CA GLY A 310 -23.41 10.71 -14.13
C GLY A 310 -24.12 9.90 -15.23
N GLN A 311 -23.45 8.90 -15.80
CA GLN A 311 -24.02 8.00 -16.83
C GLN A 311 -25.01 6.96 -16.28
N HIS A 312 -25.02 6.71 -14.97
CA HIS A 312 -25.90 5.72 -14.32
C HIS A 312 -27.05 6.36 -13.53
N ARG A 313 -27.32 7.66 -13.69
CA ARG A 313 -28.56 8.25 -13.19
C ARG A 313 -29.72 7.74 -14.07
N PRO A 314 -30.73 7.05 -13.51
CA PRO A 314 -31.96 6.80 -14.27
C PRO A 314 -32.58 8.16 -14.62
N ALA A 315 -33.06 8.29 -15.86
CA ALA A 315 -33.86 9.42 -16.31
C ALA A 315 -35.18 9.49 -15.52
#